data_AF-A0A2U1UIJ4-F1
#
_entry.id   AF-A0A2U1UIJ4-F1
#
_cell.length_a   1.000
_cell.length_b   1.000
_cell.length_c   1.000
_cell.angle_alpha   90.00
_cell.angle_beta   90.00
_cell.angle_gamma   90.00
#
_symmetry.space_group_name_H-M   'P 1'
#
loop_
_entity.id
_entity.type
_entity.pdbx_description
1 polymer ?
#
loop_
_entity_poly.entity_id
_entity_poly.type
_entity_poly.pdbx_seq_one_letter_code
_entity_poly.pdbx_strand_id
1 'polypeptide(L)'
;MPTDFVPEDGPWIQEMLRKLPSVQRAKIAHEYARVYKKKFDEEPVSFKQENAGRKEANKRLREYVEKFYMANQGFTSPPPLASQARVAA
;
A
#
# COMPACT_ATOMS: atom_id res chain seq x y z
N MET A 1 0.02 -12.63 -5.30
CA MET A 1 -0.46 -11.68 -6.31
C MET A 1 -1.87 -11.25 -5.91
N PRO A 2 -2.33 -10.01 -6.16
CA PRO A 2 -3.74 -9.63 -5.98
C PRO A 2 -4.66 -10.43 -6.92
N THR A 3 -5.94 -10.55 -6.56
CA THR A 3 -6.96 -11.19 -7.42
C THR A 3 -7.37 -10.29 -8.58
N ASP A 4 -7.57 -9.01 -8.28
CA ASP A 4 -8.03 -8.01 -9.23
C ASP A 4 -6.92 -6.96 -9.41
N PHE A 5 -6.34 -6.92 -10.59
CA PHE A 5 -5.33 -5.96 -10.99
C PHE A 5 -5.24 -5.90 -12.51
N VAL A 6 -4.61 -4.84 -13.01
CA VAL A 6 -4.36 -4.65 -14.44
C VAL A 6 -3.04 -5.32 -14.81
N PRO A 7 -2.99 -6.24 -15.80
CA PRO A 7 -1.82 -7.09 -16.07
C PRO A 7 -0.51 -6.34 -16.24
N GLU A 8 -0.55 -5.15 -16.82
CA GLU A 8 0.60 -4.28 -17.07
C GLU A 8 1.26 -3.81 -15.76
N ASP A 9 0.48 -3.65 -14.68
CA ASP A 9 1.01 -3.29 -13.35
C ASP A 9 1.56 -4.52 -12.60
N GLY A 10 1.31 -5.74 -13.08
CA GLY A 10 1.70 -6.98 -12.41
C GLY A 10 3.17 -7.02 -11.98
N PRO A 11 4.14 -6.75 -12.88
CA PRO A 11 5.56 -6.73 -12.53
C PRO A 11 5.88 -5.73 -11.42
N TRP A 12 5.30 -4.53 -11.49
CA TRP A 12 5.52 -3.47 -10.49
C TRP A 12 4.91 -3.82 -9.13
N ILE A 13 3.68 -4.33 -9.11
CA ILE A 13 3.01 -4.79 -7.88
C ILE A 13 3.84 -5.90 -7.23
N GLN A 14 4.35 -6.84 -8.01
CA GLN A 14 5.18 -7.92 -7.48
C GLN A 14 6.48 -7.39 -6.87
N GLU A 15 7.13 -6.41 -7.50
CA GLU A 15 8.31 -5.74 -6.94
C GLU A 15 8.00 -5.06 -5.60
N MET A 16 6.90 -4.30 -5.52
CA MET A 16 6.48 -3.63 -4.29
C MET A 16 6.18 -4.63 -3.17
N LEU A 17 5.47 -5.72 -3.46
CA LEU A 17 5.18 -6.76 -2.48
C LEU A 17 6.44 -7.49 -2.00
N ARG A 18 7.47 -7.64 -2.85
CA ARG A 18 8.74 -8.25 -2.45
C ARG A 18 9.49 -7.43 -1.40
N LYS A 19 9.31 -6.11 -1.37
CA LYS A 19 9.90 -5.20 -0.35
C LYS A 19 9.28 -5.41 1.04
N LEU A 20 8.16 -6.11 1.14
CA LEU A 20 7.48 -6.41 2.40
C LEU A 20 7.84 -7.81 2.93
N PRO A 21 7.73 -8.03 4.26
CA PRO A 21 7.84 -9.36 4.86
C PRO A 21 6.78 -10.32 4.32
N SER A 22 7.12 -11.61 4.18
CA SER A 22 6.25 -12.65 3.59
C SER A 22 4.86 -12.70 4.21
N VAL A 23 4.77 -12.57 5.54
CA VAL A 23 3.52 -12.62 6.32
C VAL A 23 2.54 -11.51 5.92
N GLN A 24 3.04 -10.33 5.54
CA GLN A 24 2.18 -9.19 5.18
C GLN A 24 1.75 -9.21 3.71
N ARG A 25 2.52 -9.86 2.83
CA ARG A 25 2.29 -9.82 1.36
C ARG A 25 0.87 -10.26 0.97
N ALA A 26 0.37 -11.33 1.56
CA ALA A 26 -0.97 -11.85 1.26
C ALA A 26 -2.06 -10.85 1.66
N LYS A 27 -1.95 -10.28 2.87
CA LYS A 27 -2.90 -9.27 3.37
C LYS A 27 -2.89 -8.01 2.51
N ILE A 28 -1.71 -7.52 2.16
CA ILE A 28 -1.57 -6.31 1.33
C ILE A 28 -2.05 -6.55 -0.10
N ALA A 29 -1.81 -7.73 -0.67
CA ALA A 29 -2.33 -8.09 -1.98
C ALA A 29 -3.88 -8.14 -1.99
N HIS A 30 -4.50 -8.66 -0.93
CA HIS A 30 -5.96 -8.66 -0.79
C HIS A 30 -6.51 -7.23 -0.64
N GLU A 31 -5.87 -6.41 0.20
CA GLU A 31 -6.25 -5.00 0.37
C GLU A 31 -6.11 -4.19 -0.93
N TYR A 32 -5.07 -4.47 -1.71
CA TYR A 32 -4.89 -3.86 -3.03
C TYR A 32 -6.09 -4.16 -3.94
N ALA A 33 -6.46 -5.44 -4.09
CA ALA A 33 -7.58 -5.85 -4.93
C ALA A 33 -8.91 -5.23 -4.46
N ARG A 34 -9.12 -5.17 -3.15
CA ARG A 34 -10.30 -4.52 -2.55
C ARG A 34 -10.40 -3.04 -2.94
N VAL A 35 -9.30 -2.29 -2.85
CA VAL A 35 -9.29 -0.86 -3.19
C VAL A 35 -9.46 -0.65 -4.69
N TYR A 36 -8.77 -1.46 -5.50
CA TYR A 36 -8.91 -1.42 -6.96
C TYR A 36 -10.38 -1.60 -7.36
N LYS A 37 -11.03 -2.68 -6.89
CA LYS A 37 -12.42 -2.97 -7.21
C LYS A 37 -13.38 -1.89 -6.72
N LYS A 38 -13.21 -1.42 -5.48
CA LYS A 38 -14.03 -0.33 -4.93
C LYS A 38 -13.96 0.92 -5.80
N LYS A 39 -12.77 1.32 -6.25
CA LYS A 39 -12.59 2.51 -7.08
C LYS A 39 -13.01 2.34 -8.53
N PHE A 40 -12.91 1.13 -9.04
CA PHE A 40 -13.47 0.74 -10.32
C PHE A 40 -14.99 0.88 -10.31
N ASP A 41 -15.65 0.33 -9.28
CA ASP A 41 -17.12 0.35 -9.13
C ASP A 41 -17.68 1.75 -8.82
N GLU A 42 -16.91 2.59 -8.12
CA GLU A 42 -17.29 3.99 -7.82
C GLU A 42 -17.23 4.93 -9.04
N GLU A 43 -16.42 4.60 -10.07
CA GLU A 43 -16.23 5.47 -11.22
C GLU A 43 -17.40 5.30 -12.23
N PRO A 44 -18.16 6.36 -12.53
CA PRO A 44 -19.33 6.28 -13.40
C PRO A 44 -18.98 6.18 -14.89
N VAL A 45 -17.75 6.58 -15.27
CA VAL A 45 -17.32 6.61 -16.67
C VAL A 45 -16.53 5.35 -17.00
N SER A 46 -17.13 4.44 -17.78
CA SER A 46 -16.59 3.10 -18.07
C SER A 46 -15.11 3.07 -18.47
N PHE A 47 -14.70 3.92 -19.42
CA PHE A 47 -13.31 3.95 -19.89
C PHE A 47 -12.30 4.54 -18.87
N LYS A 48 -12.78 5.16 -17.78
CA LYS A 48 -11.93 5.68 -16.70
C LYS A 48 -11.82 4.73 -15.53
N GLN A 49 -12.70 3.74 -15.41
CA GLN A 49 -12.80 2.85 -14.24
C GLN A 49 -11.47 2.15 -13.94
N GLU A 50 -10.82 1.60 -14.97
CA GLU A 50 -9.50 0.97 -14.81
C GLU A 50 -8.46 1.94 -14.28
N ASN A 51 -8.37 3.14 -14.85
CA ASN A 51 -7.40 4.16 -14.43
C ASN A 51 -7.69 4.68 -13.01
N ALA A 52 -8.95 4.83 -12.63
CA ALA A 52 -9.35 5.21 -11.28
C ALA A 52 -8.93 4.14 -10.26
N GLY A 53 -9.22 2.87 -10.56
CA GLY A 53 -8.79 1.73 -9.76
C GLY A 53 -7.28 1.64 -9.61
N ARG A 54 -6.54 1.65 -10.73
CA ARG A 54 -5.07 1.60 -10.75
C ARG A 54 -4.46 2.74 -9.94
N LYS A 55 -4.90 3.98 -10.17
CA LYS A 55 -4.33 5.17 -9.55
C LYS A 55 -4.39 5.10 -8.02
N GLU A 56 -5.55 4.76 -7.46
CA GLU A 56 -5.71 4.70 -6.01
C GLU A 56 -5.00 3.49 -5.40
N ALA A 57 -5.15 2.31 -6.01
CA ALA A 57 -4.55 1.09 -5.49
C ALA A 57 -3.00 1.16 -5.52
N ASN A 58 -2.42 1.63 -6.62
CA ASN A 58 -0.97 1.80 -6.75
C ASN A 58 -0.43 2.88 -5.81
N LYS A 59 -1.14 4.01 -5.68
CA LYS A 59 -0.76 5.07 -4.73
C LYS A 59 -0.71 4.52 -3.30
N ARG A 60 -1.76 3.84 -2.87
CA ARG A 60 -1.85 3.26 -1.52
C ARG A 60 -0.76 2.20 -1.26
N LEU A 61 -0.48 1.34 -2.26
CA LEU A 61 0.58 0.34 -2.15
C LEU A 61 1.95 1.01 -1.98
N ARG A 62 2.23 2.05 -2.78
CA ARG A 62 3.48 2.81 -2.68
C ARG A 62 3.64 3.47 -1.31
N GLU A 63 2.63 4.22 -0.87
CA GLU A 63 2.65 4.91 0.44
C GLU A 63 2.85 3.92 1.60
N TYR A 64 2.20 2.75 1.53
CA TYR A 64 2.38 1.71 2.55
C TYR A 64 3.81 1.17 2.55
N VAL A 65 4.34 0.83 1.38
CA VAL A 65 5.72 0.36 1.27
C VAL A 65 6.68 1.42 1.76
N GLU A 66 6.61 2.66 1.28
CA GLU A 66 7.52 3.74 1.70
C GLU A 66 7.48 3.97 3.23
N LYS A 67 6.29 3.99 3.83
CA LYS A 67 6.12 4.23 5.26
C LYS A 67 6.65 3.09 6.13
N PHE A 68 6.41 1.83 5.73
CA PHE A 68 6.70 0.67 6.57
C PHE A 68 7.96 -0.08 6.13
N TYR A 69 8.58 0.25 5.01
CA TYR A 69 9.77 -0.44 4.50
C TYR A 69 10.97 -0.34 5.44
N MET A 70 11.23 0.85 6.00
CA MET A 70 12.31 1.04 6.98
C MET A 70 12.01 0.33 8.30
N ALA A 71 10.77 0.47 8.79
CA ALA A 71 10.33 -0.19 10.02
C ALA A 71 10.41 -1.73 9.91
N ASN A 72 10.00 -2.30 8.77
CA ASN A 72 10.07 -3.73 8.50
C ASN A 72 11.51 -4.27 8.40
N GLN A 73 12.50 -3.40 8.14
CA GLN A 73 13.93 -3.75 8.15
C GLN A 73 14.58 -3.60 9.53
N GLY A 74 13.81 -3.24 10.57
CA GLY A 74 14.32 -3.04 11.92
C GLY A 74 14.90 -1.65 12.17
N PHE A 75 14.81 -0.72 11.20
CA PHE A 75 15.17 0.69 11.40
C PHE A 75 14.02 1.43 12.11
N THR A 76 13.78 1.06 13.37
CA THR A 76 12.78 1.71 14.24
C THR A 76 13.48 2.47 15.36
N SER A 77 13.11 3.74 15.58
CA SER A 77 13.52 4.46 16.78
C SER A 77 12.73 3.98 18.00
N PRO A 78 13.34 3.99 19.20
CA PRO A 78 12.59 3.74 20.44
C PRO A 78 11.50 4.81 20.61
N PRO A 79 10.35 4.45 21.22
CA PRO A 79 9.29 5.42 21.47
C PRO A 79 9.80 6.54 22.40
N PRO A 80 9.35 7.79 22.21
CA PRO A 80 9.74 8.88 23.09
C PRO A 80 9.28 8.58 24.52
N LEU A 81 10.20 8.67 25.48
CA LEU A 81 9.87 8.50 26.89
C LEU A 81 9.02 9.68 27.36
N ALA A 82 7.97 9.40 28.13
CA ALA A 82 6.96 10.39 28.55
C ALA A 82 7.54 11.62 29.28
N SER A 83 8.76 11.54 29.81
CA SER A 83 9.48 12.66 30.43
C SER A 83 9.97 13.73 29.44
N GLN A 84 10.16 13.38 28.16
CA GLN A 84 10.64 14.31 27.13
C GLN A 84 9.51 15.06 26.41
N ALA A 85 8.25 14.61 26.55
CA ALA A 85 7.10 15.21 25.87
C ALA A 85 6.63 16.54 26.49
N ARG A 86 7.07 16.89 27.72
CA ARG A 86 6.62 18.11 28.43
C ARG A 86 7.50 19.34 28.23
N VAL A 87 8.64 19.25 27.55
CA VAL A 87 9.62 20.36 27.48
C VAL A 87 9.58 21.12 26.14
N ALA A 88 8.76 20.68 25.17
CA ALA A 88 8.66 21.31 23.85
C ALA A 88 7.27 21.91 23.59
N ALA A 89 6.81 22.80 24.48
CA ALA A 89 5.63 23.64 24.28
C ALA A 89 5.98 25.11 24.54
#